data_AF-A0A938VT50-F1
#
_entry.id   AF-A0A938VT50-F1
#
_cell.length_a   1.000
_cell.length_b   1.000
_cell.length_c   1.000
_cell.angle_alpha   90.00
_cell.angle_beta   90.00
_cell.angle_gamma   90.00
#
_symmetry.space_group_name_H-M   'P 1'
#
loop_
_entity.id
_entity.type
_entity.pdbx_description
1 polymer ?
#
loop_
_entity_poly.entity_id
_entity_poly.type
_entity_poly.pdbx_seq_one_letter_code
_entity_poly.pdbx_strand_id
1 'polypeptide(L)'
;CAQECGLLRPEIIRDLALERRGLNLYDISPYKVVALPDGRALALGTDDTANAREIARISQHDADAMSGWFAFWQFVREATQDLILQGSASVQEFRARLQRVDHSAAALLCDGAIVDLLDHFFASDPIRASVAAAGTIGAFIGPYTRGSALVETWIRAYSGDDANSS
;
A
#
# COMPACT_ATOMS: atom_id res chain seq x y z
N CYS A 1 8.68 12.03 -13.98
CA CYS A 1 8.95 11.55 -15.35
C CYS A 1 9.96 10.38 -15.48
N ALA A 2 10.28 9.63 -14.41
CA ALA A 2 10.97 8.34 -14.53
C ALA A 2 10.41 7.31 -13.52
N GLN A 3 10.04 7.77 -12.31
CA GLN A 3 9.32 6.96 -11.32
C GLN A 3 7.98 6.40 -11.83
N GLU A 4 7.29 7.12 -12.72
CA GLU A 4 6.01 6.65 -13.28
C GLU A 4 6.17 5.42 -14.17
N CYS A 5 7.34 5.22 -14.79
CA CYS A 5 7.62 4.01 -15.55
C CYS A 5 7.69 2.77 -14.66
N GLY A 6 8.01 2.93 -13.36
CA GLY A 6 7.95 1.87 -12.37
C GLY A 6 6.53 1.49 -11.95
N LEU A 7 5.52 2.27 -12.33
CA LEU A 7 4.10 1.92 -12.11
C LEU A 7 3.51 1.08 -13.26
N LEU A 8 4.27 0.90 -14.34
CA LEU A 8 3.86 0.01 -15.42
C LEU A 8 3.84 -1.42 -14.90
N ARG A 9 2.73 -2.12 -15.18
CA ARG A 9 2.65 -3.55 -14.88
C ARG A 9 3.72 -4.34 -15.63
N PRO A 10 4.28 -5.42 -15.04
CA PRO A 10 5.28 -6.24 -15.71
C PRO A 10 4.83 -6.81 -17.05
N GLU A 11 3.53 -7.10 -17.22
CA GLU A 11 2.97 -7.55 -18.49
C GLU A 11 3.10 -6.48 -19.57
N ILE A 12 2.86 -5.20 -19.24
CA ILE A 12 3.00 -4.09 -20.20
C ILE A 12 4.47 -3.92 -20.62
N ILE A 13 5.39 -3.99 -19.66
CA ILE A 13 6.84 -3.90 -19.92
C ILE A 13 7.27 -5.02 -20.87
N ARG A 14 6.76 -6.24 -20.64
CA ARG A 14 7.04 -7.43 -21.43
C ARG A 14 6.44 -7.37 -22.84
N ASP A 15 5.14 -7.07 -22.94
CA ASP A 15 4.38 -7.05 -24.20
C ASP A 15 4.89 -5.97 -25.16
N LEU A 16 5.25 -4.81 -24.63
CA LEU A 16 5.84 -3.72 -25.41
C LEU A 16 7.35 -3.85 -25.60
N ALA A 17 7.97 -4.87 -24.99
CA ALA A 17 9.40 -5.12 -25.04
C ALA A 17 10.25 -3.90 -24.63
N LEU A 18 9.83 -3.19 -23.58
CA LEU A 18 10.40 -1.90 -23.22
C LEU A 18 11.87 -1.99 -22.82
N GLU A 19 12.29 -3.08 -22.18
CA GLU A 19 13.70 -3.32 -21.84
C GLU A 19 14.59 -3.34 -23.09
N ARG A 20 14.14 -4.03 -24.16
CA ARG A 20 14.85 -4.04 -25.46
C ARG A 20 14.86 -2.67 -26.14
N ARG A 21 13.97 -1.77 -25.72
CA ARG A 21 13.87 -0.39 -26.22
C ARG A 21 14.58 0.62 -25.30
N GLY A 22 15.34 0.14 -24.31
CA GLY A 22 16.18 0.97 -23.45
C GLY A 22 15.56 1.35 -22.10
N LEU A 23 14.40 0.78 -21.73
CA LEU A 23 13.89 0.94 -20.36
C LEU A 23 14.77 0.13 -19.40
N ASN A 24 15.42 0.81 -18.46
CA ASN A 24 16.11 0.18 -17.34
C ASN A 24 15.49 0.69 -16.05
N LEU A 25 14.83 -0.21 -15.31
CA LEU A 25 14.32 0.07 -13.98
C LEU A 25 15.41 -0.27 -12.96
N TYR A 26 15.56 0.59 -11.95
CA TYR A 26 16.50 0.40 -10.85
C TYR A 26 15.72 0.27 -9.55
N ASP A 27 16.05 -0.74 -8.76
CA ASP A 27 15.50 -0.87 -7.42
C ASP A 27 16.07 0.21 -6.52
N ILE A 28 15.17 0.99 -5.93
CA ILE A 28 15.51 2.01 -4.95
C ILE A 28 15.19 1.43 -3.58
N SER A 29 16.23 1.11 -2.80
CA SER A 29 16.08 0.65 -1.42
C SER A 29 17.07 1.41 -0.51
N PRO A 30 16.61 2.07 0.55
CA PRO A 30 15.20 2.22 0.95
C PRO A 30 14.42 3.16 0.02
N TYR A 31 13.17 2.82 -0.29
CA TYR A 31 12.28 3.71 -1.07
C TYR A 31 11.53 4.70 -0.18
N LYS A 32 11.50 4.48 1.14
CA LYS A 32 10.85 5.36 2.12
C LYS A 32 11.79 5.62 3.28
N VAL A 33 12.01 6.90 3.57
CA VAL A 33 12.73 7.34 4.77
C VAL A 33 11.86 8.38 5.49
N VAL A 34 11.54 8.12 6.76
CA VAL A 34 10.73 9.02 7.59
C VAL A 34 11.59 9.52 8.74
N ALA A 35 11.82 10.83 8.78
CA ALA A 35 12.48 11.47 9.92
C ALA A 35 11.53 11.51 11.11
N LEU A 36 12.01 11.10 12.28
CA LEU A 36 11.25 11.07 13.52
C LEU A 36 11.56 12.31 14.38
N PRO A 37 10.61 12.77 15.22
CA PRO A 37 10.81 13.95 16.07
C PRO A 37 11.99 13.84 17.05
N ASP A 38 12.39 12.62 17.40
CA ASP A 38 13.51 12.33 18.31
C ASP A 38 14.88 12.27 17.61
N GLY A 39 14.94 12.63 16.32
CA GLY A 39 16.16 12.62 15.51
C GLY A 39 16.53 11.26 14.94
N ARG A 40 15.77 10.19 15.22
CA ARG A 40 15.92 8.91 14.51
C ARG A 40 15.26 8.99 13.12
N ALA A 41 15.49 7.95 12.31
CA ALA A 41 14.81 7.76 11.04
C ALA A 41 14.29 6.33 10.93
N LEU A 42 13.14 6.17 10.29
CA LEU A 42 12.62 4.89 9.84
C LEU A 42 12.93 4.74 8.35
N ALA A 43 13.70 3.71 7.97
CA ALA A 43 14.01 3.40 6.58
C ALA A 43 13.32 2.09 6.17
N LEU A 44 12.42 2.17 5.20
CA LEU A 44 11.72 1.01 4.64
C LEU A 44 12.12 0.81 3.17
N GLY A 45 12.43 -0.43 2.84
CA GLY A 45 12.85 -0.88 1.52
C GLY A 45 12.10 -2.13 1.08
N THR A 46 12.70 -2.89 0.16
CA THR A 46 12.08 -4.06 -0.48
C THR A 46 12.26 -5.38 0.30
N ASP A 47 13.02 -5.38 1.40
CA ASP A 47 13.22 -6.54 2.28
C ASP A 47 12.32 -6.43 3.52
N ASP A 48 11.28 -7.27 3.58
CA ASP A 48 10.33 -7.29 4.69
C ASP A 48 10.97 -7.68 6.03
N THR A 49 12.01 -8.50 6.02
CA THR A 49 12.74 -8.88 7.25
C THR A 49 13.59 -7.71 7.76
N ALA A 50 14.17 -6.92 6.85
CA ALA A 50 14.85 -5.67 7.22
C ALA A 50 13.85 -4.63 7.72
N ASN A 51 12.71 -4.48 7.04
CA ASN A 51 11.64 -3.57 7.43
C ASN A 51 11.10 -3.89 8.83
N ALA A 52 10.83 -5.15 9.13
CA ALA A 52 10.37 -5.58 10.45
C ALA A 52 11.40 -5.26 11.56
N ARG A 53 12.70 -5.43 11.27
CA ARG A 53 13.78 -5.04 12.20
C ARG A 53 13.82 -3.54 12.44
N GLU A 54 13.66 -2.72 11.41
CA GLU A 54 13.63 -1.26 11.55
C GLU A 54 12.40 -0.79 12.34
N ILE A 55 11.22 -1.39 12.08
CA ILE A 55 10.00 -1.11 12.84
C ILE A 55 10.17 -1.53 14.31
N ALA A 56 10.79 -2.68 14.59
CA ALA A 56 11.01 -3.18 15.94
C ALA A 56 11.87 -2.23 16.81
N ARG A 57 12.71 -1.40 16.21
CA ARG A 57 13.47 -0.34 16.93
C ARG A 57 12.57 0.78 17.48
N ILE A 58 11.36 0.91 16.94
CA ILE A 58 10.32 1.83 17.38
C ILE A 58 9.31 1.09 18.25
N SER A 59 8.79 -0.04 17.75
CA SER A 59 7.79 -0.88 18.42
C SER A 59 7.86 -2.32 17.93
N GLN A 60 8.18 -3.25 18.83
CA GLN A 60 8.12 -4.68 18.54
C GLN A 60 6.68 -5.12 18.22
N HIS A 61 5.69 -4.56 18.91
CA HIS A 61 4.28 -4.88 18.68
C HIS A 61 3.86 -4.58 17.23
N ASP A 62 4.26 -3.42 16.71
CA ASP A 62 3.93 -3.04 15.33
C ASP A 62 4.72 -3.87 14.31
N ALA A 63 5.94 -4.28 14.64
CA ALA A 63 6.72 -5.19 13.80
C ALA A 63 6.03 -6.56 13.69
N ASP A 64 5.48 -7.07 14.79
CA ASP A 64 4.75 -8.35 14.80
C ASP A 64 3.43 -8.25 14.01
N ALA A 65 2.76 -7.08 14.07
CA ALA A 65 1.51 -6.80 13.36
C ALA A 65 1.66 -6.69 11.83
N MET A 66 2.87 -6.50 11.30
CA MET A 66 3.13 -6.40 9.86
C MET A 66 2.63 -7.62 9.09
N SER A 67 2.75 -8.82 9.67
CA SER A 67 2.26 -10.05 9.05
C SER A 67 0.76 -10.01 8.80
N GLY A 68 -0.03 -9.56 9.78
CA GLY A 68 -1.46 -9.37 9.67
C GLY A 68 -1.83 -8.27 8.66
N TRP A 69 -1.07 -7.18 8.65
CA TRP A 69 -1.23 -6.10 7.66
C TRP A 69 -1.03 -6.60 6.23
N PHE A 70 0.02 -7.37 5.97
CA PHE A 70 0.28 -7.93 4.64
C PHE A 70 -0.78 -8.94 4.23
N ALA A 71 -1.16 -9.86 5.14
CA ALA A 71 -2.21 -10.83 4.87
C ALA A 71 -3.56 -10.16 4.55
N PHE A 72 -3.90 -9.08 5.27
CA PHE A 72 -5.09 -8.29 5.00
C PHE A 72 -5.08 -7.70 3.58
N TRP A 73 -3.97 -7.08 3.17
CA TRP A 73 -3.89 -6.50 1.83
C TRP A 73 -3.82 -7.53 0.72
N GLN A 74 -3.20 -8.68 0.96
CA GLN A 74 -3.24 -9.81 0.04
C GLN A 74 -4.68 -10.27 -0.19
N PHE A 75 -5.44 -10.44 0.90
CA PHE A 75 -6.85 -10.81 0.82
C PHE A 75 -7.70 -9.77 0.04
N VAL A 76 -7.51 -8.47 0.31
CA VAL A 76 -8.20 -7.41 -0.43
C VAL A 76 -7.85 -7.43 -1.91
N ARG A 77 -6.57 -7.66 -2.25
CA ARG A 77 -6.11 -7.82 -3.64
C ARG A 77 -6.83 -8.99 -4.32
N GLU A 78 -6.74 -10.18 -3.76
CA GLU A 78 -7.34 -11.39 -4.33
C GLU A 78 -8.85 -11.23 -4.54
N ALA A 79 -9.54 -10.52 -3.63
CA ALA A 79 -10.96 -10.27 -3.73
C ALA A 79 -11.34 -9.26 -4.84
N THR A 80 -10.43 -8.38 -5.27
CA THR A 80 -10.76 -7.20 -6.09
C THR A 80 -9.92 -7.03 -7.37
N GLN A 81 -8.91 -7.86 -7.58
CA GLN A 81 -7.96 -7.76 -8.69
C GLN A 81 -8.64 -7.78 -10.06
N ASP A 82 -9.65 -8.62 -10.27
CA ASP A 82 -10.39 -8.70 -11.54
C ASP A 82 -11.11 -7.38 -11.87
N LEU A 83 -11.71 -6.72 -10.88
CA LEU A 83 -12.39 -5.44 -11.04
C LEU A 83 -11.40 -4.34 -11.42
N ILE A 84 -10.21 -4.35 -10.82
CA ILE A 84 -9.16 -3.38 -11.14
C ILE A 84 -8.58 -3.62 -12.54
N LEU A 85 -8.38 -4.88 -12.91
CA LEU A 85 -7.86 -5.24 -14.24
C LEU A 85 -8.83 -4.87 -15.38
N GLN A 86 -10.14 -4.86 -15.11
CA GLN A 86 -11.14 -4.40 -16.06
C GLN A 86 -11.11 -2.87 -16.30
N GLY A 87 -10.43 -2.11 -15.45
CA GLY A 87 -10.18 -0.67 -15.61
C GLY A 87 -11.42 0.24 -15.58
N SER A 88 -12.60 -0.32 -15.30
CA SER A 88 -13.90 0.37 -15.37
C SER A 88 -14.77 0.19 -14.13
N ALA A 89 -14.27 -0.51 -13.11
CA ALA A 89 -15.02 -0.76 -11.89
C ALA A 89 -15.32 0.54 -11.13
N SER A 90 -16.59 0.77 -10.86
CA SER A 90 -17.07 1.83 -9.99
C SER A 90 -16.77 1.52 -8.51
N VAL A 91 -16.75 2.57 -7.68
CA VAL A 91 -16.62 2.43 -6.22
C VAL A 91 -17.75 1.56 -5.65
N GLN A 92 -18.95 1.61 -6.26
CA GLN A 92 -20.10 0.80 -5.87
C GLN A 92 -19.88 -0.68 -6.15
N GLU A 93 -19.32 -1.05 -7.30
CA GLU A 93 -18.98 -2.44 -7.62
C GLU A 93 -17.85 -2.96 -6.71
N PHE A 94 -16.83 -2.14 -6.48
CA PHE A 94 -15.74 -2.45 -5.57
C PHE A 94 -16.24 -2.70 -4.14
N ARG A 95 -17.11 -1.82 -3.63
CA ARG A 95 -17.78 -1.99 -2.35
C ARG A 95 -18.61 -3.27 -2.30
N ALA A 96 -19.46 -3.48 -3.30
CA ALA A 96 -20.35 -4.64 -3.35
C ALA A 96 -19.53 -5.95 -3.34
N ARG A 97 -18.36 -5.96 -3.99
CA ARG A 97 -17.42 -7.07 -3.91
C ARG A 97 -16.88 -7.26 -2.50
N LEU A 98 -16.32 -6.23 -1.89
CA LEU A 98 -15.78 -6.33 -0.53
C LEU A 98 -16.85 -6.77 0.47
N GLN A 99 -18.08 -6.27 0.37
CA GLN A 99 -19.19 -6.67 1.24
C GLN A 99 -19.51 -8.17 1.20
N ARG A 100 -19.23 -8.86 0.08
CA ARG A 100 -19.45 -10.30 -0.05
C ARG A 100 -18.38 -11.13 0.65
N VAL A 101 -17.19 -10.58 0.87
CA VAL A 101 -16.05 -11.30 1.46
C VAL A 101 -15.84 -10.88 2.91
N ASP A 102 -15.96 -9.58 3.21
CA ASP A 102 -15.95 -9.02 4.55
C ASP A 102 -16.79 -7.74 4.61
N HIS A 103 -17.99 -7.84 5.22
CA HIS A 103 -18.91 -6.73 5.35
C HIS A 103 -18.36 -5.60 6.26
N SER A 104 -17.58 -5.94 7.28
CA SER A 104 -17.00 -4.96 8.21
C SER A 104 -15.85 -4.19 7.57
N ALA A 105 -14.95 -4.88 6.86
CA ALA A 105 -13.85 -4.25 6.15
C ALA A 105 -14.34 -3.35 5.02
N ALA A 106 -15.43 -3.71 4.33
CA ALA A 106 -15.95 -2.93 3.21
C ALA A 106 -16.32 -1.48 3.59
N ALA A 107 -16.95 -1.28 4.75
CA ALA A 107 -17.32 0.05 5.22
C ALA A 107 -16.06 0.89 5.53
N LEU A 108 -15.10 0.30 6.24
CA LEU A 108 -13.85 0.95 6.60
C LEU A 108 -13.00 1.30 5.37
N LEU A 109 -12.85 0.37 4.43
CA LEU A 109 -12.04 0.55 3.23
C LEU A 109 -12.66 1.55 2.24
N CYS A 110 -13.99 1.62 2.14
CA CYS A 110 -14.65 2.49 1.16
C CYS A 110 -15.05 3.87 1.71
N ASP A 111 -15.36 3.98 3.01
CA ASP A 111 -15.85 5.23 3.63
C ASP A 111 -14.98 5.75 4.76
N GLY A 112 -14.12 4.91 5.33
CA GLY A 112 -13.33 5.24 6.51
C GLY A 112 -12.20 6.23 6.23
N ALA A 113 -11.64 6.78 7.30
CA ALA A 113 -10.36 7.44 7.22
C ALA A 113 -9.23 6.40 7.27
N ILE A 114 -8.09 6.67 6.62
CA ILE A 114 -6.95 5.76 6.66
C ILE A 114 -6.44 5.57 8.09
N VAL A 115 -6.53 6.60 8.94
CA VAL A 115 -6.16 6.48 10.36
C VAL A 115 -6.99 5.44 11.11
N ASP A 116 -8.29 5.34 10.83
CA ASP A 116 -9.17 4.34 11.45
C ASP A 116 -8.74 2.93 11.04
N LEU A 117 -8.34 2.75 9.77
CA LEU A 117 -7.80 1.49 9.29
C LEU A 117 -6.48 1.13 9.99
N LEU A 118 -5.59 2.11 10.16
CA LEU A 118 -4.29 1.88 10.78
C LEU A 118 -4.40 1.55 12.27
N ASP A 119 -5.41 2.06 12.97
CA ASP A 119 -5.65 1.74 14.39
C ASP A 119 -5.99 0.27 14.63
N HIS A 120 -6.43 -0.47 13.60
CA HIS A 120 -6.63 -1.92 13.70
C HIS A 120 -5.33 -2.73 13.69
N PHE A 121 -4.23 -2.15 13.21
CA PHE A 121 -2.97 -2.88 13.00
C PHE A 121 -1.80 -2.32 13.81
N PHE A 122 -1.73 -1.00 13.99
CA PHE A 122 -0.54 -0.33 14.54
C PHE A 122 -0.89 0.53 15.74
N ALA A 123 -0.06 0.43 16.77
CA ALA A 123 -0.20 1.17 18.02
C ALA A 123 0.62 2.47 18.04
N SER A 124 1.76 2.52 17.35
CA SER A 124 2.68 3.67 17.46
C SER A 124 2.39 4.76 16.45
N ASP A 125 2.32 6.00 16.93
CA ASP A 125 2.13 7.18 16.08
C ASP A 125 3.14 7.30 14.93
N PRO A 126 4.46 7.07 15.13
CA PRO A 126 5.42 7.13 14.03
C PRO A 126 5.14 6.11 12.91
N ILE A 127 4.71 4.90 13.28
CA ILE A 127 4.41 3.85 12.32
C ILE A 127 3.12 4.19 11.57
N ARG A 128 2.05 4.56 12.28
CA ARG A 128 0.80 5.03 11.65
C ARG A 128 1.05 6.19 10.70
N ALA A 129 1.78 7.21 11.13
CA ALA A 129 2.10 8.38 10.30
C ALA A 129 2.86 7.99 9.02
N SER A 130 3.81 7.04 9.11
CA SER A 130 4.58 6.57 7.96
C SER A 130 3.75 5.87 6.89
N VAL A 131 2.63 5.25 7.28
CA VAL A 131 1.71 4.56 6.38
C VAL A 131 0.58 5.48 5.90
N ALA A 132 0.04 6.32 6.79
CA ALA A 132 -1.07 7.22 6.50
C ALA A 132 -0.81 8.18 5.33
N ALA A 133 0.47 8.56 5.11
CA ALA A 133 0.87 9.39 3.97
C ALA A 133 0.51 8.80 2.60
N ALA A 134 0.42 7.46 2.49
CA ALA A 134 0.05 6.82 1.23
C ALA A 134 -1.45 7.01 0.89
N GLY A 135 -2.32 7.04 1.90
CA GLY A 135 -3.76 7.27 1.76
C GLY A 135 -4.15 8.70 1.35
N THR A 136 -3.19 9.59 1.13
CA THR A 136 -3.44 10.97 0.66
C THR A 136 -2.87 11.24 -0.73
N ILE A 137 -2.14 10.29 -1.31
CA ILE A 137 -1.48 10.45 -2.61
C ILE A 137 -2.52 10.73 -3.69
N GLY A 138 -2.40 11.89 -4.34
CA GLY A 138 -3.25 12.30 -5.47
C GLY A 138 -4.68 12.71 -5.12
N ALA A 139 -5.10 12.64 -3.85
CA ALA A 139 -6.51 12.81 -3.47
C ALA A 139 -6.86 14.18 -2.84
N PHE A 140 -5.91 15.10 -2.66
CA PHE A 140 -6.13 16.42 -2.03
C PHE A 140 -6.93 16.38 -0.71
N ILE A 141 -6.85 15.27 0.03
CA ILE A 141 -7.51 15.06 1.34
C ILE A 141 -6.49 14.69 2.40
N GLY A 142 -6.83 14.96 3.67
CA GLY A 142 -6.00 14.59 4.81
C GLY A 142 -6.23 13.16 5.27
N PRO A 143 -5.33 12.58 6.09
CA PRO A 143 -5.43 11.19 6.54
C PRO A 143 -6.62 10.93 7.50
N TYR A 144 -7.18 11.99 8.10
CA TYR A 144 -8.38 11.94 8.94
C TYR A 144 -9.68 12.13 8.16
N THR A 145 -9.60 12.41 6.84
CA THR A 145 -10.78 12.63 6.01
C THR A 145 -11.35 11.28 5.58
N ARG A 146 -12.68 11.11 5.70
CA ARG A 146 -13.39 9.94 5.16
C ARG A 146 -13.11 9.76 3.68
N GLY A 147 -12.90 8.51 3.26
CA GLY A 147 -12.51 8.16 1.89
C GLY A 147 -11.00 8.11 1.67
N SER A 148 -10.16 8.56 2.62
CA SER A 148 -8.70 8.37 2.51
C SER A 148 -8.28 6.89 2.60
N ALA A 149 -9.06 6.04 3.27
CA ALA A 149 -8.85 4.60 3.24
C ALA A 149 -9.07 4.01 1.84
N LEU A 150 -9.99 4.57 1.04
CA LEU A 150 -10.27 4.10 -0.32
C LEU A 150 -9.08 4.38 -1.25
N VAL A 151 -8.38 5.50 -1.06
CA VAL A 151 -7.17 5.84 -1.82
C VAL A 151 -6.08 4.79 -1.60
N GLU A 152 -5.76 4.48 -0.34
CA GLU A 152 -4.78 3.43 0.00
C GLU A 152 -5.23 2.08 -0.56
N THR A 153 -6.52 1.76 -0.39
CA THR A 153 -7.09 0.51 -0.89
C THR A 153 -6.90 0.36 -2.39
N TRP A 154 -7.16 1.42 -3.15
CA TRP A 154 -7.00 1.40 -4.60
C TRP A 154 -5.53 1.28 -5.01
N ILE A 155 -4.62 1.99 -4.35
CA ILE A 155 -3.17 1.87 -4.58
C ILE A 155 -2.67 0.46 -4.30
N ARG A 156 -3.09 -0.15 -3.19
CA ARG A 156 -2.68 -1.49 -2.76
C ARG A 156 -3.30 -2.60 -3.59
N ALA A 157 -4.50 -2.38 -4.10
CA ALA A 157 -5.16 -3.31 -4.98
C ALA A 157 -4.62 -3.22 -6.43
N TYR A 158 -4.10 -2.04 -6.84
CA TYR A 158 -3.49 -1.83 -8.14
C TYR A 158 -2.02 -2.27 -8.21
N SER A 159 -1.22 -1.93 -7.20
CA SER A 159 0.19 -2.30 -7.09
C SER A 159 0.30 -3.82 -6.89
N GLY A 160 0.71 -4.55 -7.93
CA GLY A 160 1.04 -5.98 -7.80
C GLY A 160 2.28 -6.19 -6.91
N ASP A 161 2.44 -7.39 -6.35
CA ASP A 161 3.61 -7.80 -5.55
C ASP A 161 4.89 -8.01 -6.39
N ASP A 162 5.04 -7.28 -7.49
CA ASP A 162 6.17 -7.43 -8.41
C ASP A 162 7.28 -6.41 -8.17
N ALA A 163 7.30 -5.78 -6.98
CA ALA A 163 8.48 -5.07 -6.53
C ALA A 163 9.52 -5.98 -5.85
N ASN A 164 9.19 -7.23 -5.47
CA ASN A 164 10.23 -8.12 -4.91
C ASN A 164 9.87 -9.62 -4.69
N SER A 165 9.06 -10.26 -5.54
CA SER A 165 9.04 -11.74 -5.54
C SER A 165 10.22 -12.30 -6.34
N SER A 166 11.42 -12.24 -5.73
CA SER A 166 12.55 -13.12 -6.05
C SER A 166 12.46 -14.41 -5.24
#